data_AF-A0A939GNJ0-F1
#
_entry.id   AF-A0A939GNJ0-F1
#
_cell.length_a   1.000
_cell.length_b   1.000
_cell.length_c   1.000
_cell.angle_alpha   90.00
_cell.angle_beta   90.00
_cell.angle_gamma   90.00
#
_symmetry.space_group_name_H-M   'P 1'
#
loop_
_entity.id
_entity.type
_entity.pdbx_description
1 polymer ?
#
loop_
_entity_poly.entity_id
_entity_poly.type
_entity_poly.pdbx_seq_one_letter_code
_entity_poly.pdbx_strand_id
1 'polypeptide(L)'
;MKSILHLINKSSKVLTLALVMATALSCHPDEPTTNVLPQASQAGARKQALDKVQVAKILAKAVLDEDVRVLLKAEALKKFDGDYDVLLQMVKDKKIKGSKSLFDAIVEKDETPGRFKKLSDDLPLLTFYVPTFFSAHKWDTKQQVPFIAVRDEDNKLMLYNYKGESMELNPLEEPDVPMLVVKINDRVTTTPPKNEKGRIAADNFIFSNGQHSFYFTDGLAESLVPKKKGARFFVNDNGIDPVVVEGYQRSLNCNTCYQRDWIYYGINPASGQNSGPLNYRFKEAITQFRLENINSFADLGGWDEGSYQFRIYPMFTGKGVTEKTPPTKVLFIAPEQLYTYHTEPRCTNHIFWISCYPVRIVDDVRAYEFPSPVVIDTWSMEDNGNRWFFKVEEYDLTEEVERTEVMTSEFSTNFSFSVALGEKVKLGPSLGFGTKSTQQTTFKYKTTTGSDELGVGILRYEDPVITSRFSLPGTTTILGNTYEVTTGATRLSIETMRSN
;
A
#
# COMPACT_ATOMS: atom_id res chain seq x y z
N MET A 1 -4.03 -75.08 38.89
CA MET A 1 -2.93 -74.13 39.17
C MET A 1 -3.56 -72.74 39.30
N LYS A 2 -4.18 -72.46 40.45
CA LYS A 2 -3.69 -71.63 41.57
C LYS A 2 -3.54 -70.13 41.22
N SER A 3 -4.64 -69.41 41.42
CA SER A 3 -4.69 -68.04 41.94
C SER A 3 -4.17 -67.99 43.39
N ILE A 4 -3.73 -66.81 43.88
CA ILE A 4 -4.02 -66.22 45.22
C ILE A 4 -3.13 -64.98 45.51
N LEU A 5 -3.81 -63.91 45.95
CA LEU A 5 -3.50 -62.78 46.87
C LEU A 5 -2.06 -62.38 47.24
N HIS A 6 -1.84 -61.05 47.34
CA HIS A 6 -1.56 -60.23 48.55
C HIS A 6 -1.01 -58.85 48.08
N LEU A 7 -1.01 -57.71 48.77
CA LEU A 7 -1.76 -57.12 49.89
C LEU A 7 -1.25 -55.65 50.00
N ILE A 8 -2.10 -54.76 50.49
CA ILE A 8 -1.79 -53.39 50.94
C ILE A 8 -0.99 -53.45 52.26
N ASN A 9 0.09 -52.65 52.44
CA ASN A 9 0.21 -51.71 53.59
C ASN A 9 1.51 -50.88 53.66
N LYS A 10 1.29 -49.58 53.96
CA LYS A 10 1.97 -48.67 54.92
C LYS A 10 3.51 -48.58 54.93
N SER A 11 4.15 -47.43 54.66
CA SER A 11 4.08 -46.08 55.27
C SER A 11 5.34 -45.78 56.09
N SER A 12 5.88 -44.57 55.88
CA SER A 12 6.75 -43.80 56.78
C SER A 12 8.26 -44.10 56.74
N LYS A 13 9.04 -43.20 56.16
CA LYS A 13 9.67 -42.09 56.91
C LYS A 13 10.31 -41.07 55.97
N VAL A 14 10.01 -39.82 56.25
CA VAL A 14 10.59 -38.60 55.70
C VAL A 14 12.09 -38.57 56.04
N LEU A 15 12.93 -38.32 55.04
CA LEU A 15 14.20 -37.62 55.23
C LEU A 15 14.46 -36.70 54.04
N THR A 16 14.61 -35.43 54.38
CA THR A 16 14.72 -34.28 53.51
C THR A 16 16.11 -34.15 52.89
N LEU A 17 16.12 -33.53 51.70
CA LEU A 17 17.17 -32.65 51.17
C LEU A 17 18.23 -33.26 50.22
N ALA A 18 17.98 -33.16 48.91
CA ALA A 18 18.98 -32.70 47.95
C ALA A 18 18.32 -32.13 46.69
N LEU A 19 18.76 -30.94 46.33
CA LEU A 19 18.31 -30.02 45.30
C LEU A 19 18.69 -30.54 43.89
N VAL A 20 17.71 -30.79 43.02
CA VAL A 20 17.88 -30.77 41.55
C VAL A 20 16.58 -30.23 40.94
N MET A 21 16.56 -28.94 40.60
CA MET A 21 15.56 -28.37 39.70
C MET A 21 15.92 -28.82 38.28
N ALA A 22 15.14 -29.75 37.73
CA ALA A 22 15.06 -30.01 36.30
C ALA A 22 13.68 -29.53 35.83
N THR A 23 13.56 -28.25 35.47
CA THR A 23 12.43 -27.77 34.66
C THR A 23 12.76 -28.03 33.20
N ALA A 24 12.14 -29.06 32.63
CA ALA A 24 12.09 -29.25 31.20
C ALA A 24 11.28 -28.10 30.58
N LEU A 25 11.95 -27.30 29.75
CA LEU A 25 11.31 -26.43 28.77
C LEU A 25 10.60 -27.31 27.74
N SER A 26 9.27 -27.30 27.78
CA SER A 26 8.44 -27.70 26.63
C SER A 26 7.77 -26.43 26.12
N CYS A 27 8.48 -25.69 25.26
CA CYS A 27 7.84 -24.72 24.37
C CYS A 27 7.04 -25.51 23.34
N HIS A 28 5.72 -25.58 23.50
CA HIS A 28 4.83 -25.80 22.37
C HIS A 28 4.77 -24.50 21.55
N PRO A 29 4.68 -24.57 20.21
CA PRO A 29 4.35 -23.40 19.40
C PRO A 29 2.91 -22.99 19.73
N ASP A 30 2.74 -21.75 20.20
CA ASP A 30 1.42 -21.16 20.42
C ASP A 30 0.62 -21.18 19.11
N GLU A 31 -0.60 -21.70 19.16
CA GLU A 31 -1.60 -21.52 18.12
C GLU A 31 -1.91 -20.03 17.95
N PRO A 32 -2.28 -19.58 16.74
CA PRO A 32 -2.59 -18.17 16.50
C PRO A 32 -3.80 -17.76 17.34
N THR A 33 -3.56 -16.86 18.30
CA THR A 33 -4.62 -16.21 19.07
C THR A 33 -5.48 -15.39 18.11
N THR A 34 -6.72 -15.82 17.93
CA THR A 34 -7.76 -14.99 17.31
C THR A 34 -7.98 -13.78 18.20
N ASN A 35 -7.54 -12.60 17.74
CA ASN A 35 -7.80 -11.34 18.40
C ASN A 35 -9.31 -11.05 18.38
N VAL A 36 -9.99 -11.34 19.49
CA VAL A 36 -11.37 -10.88 19.70
C VAL A 36 -11.31 -9.38 19.99
N LEU A 37 -11.69 -8.56 19.02
CA LEU A 37 -11.89 -7.11 19.21
C LEU A 37 -12.79 -6.85 20.43
N PRO A 38 -12.52 -5.83 21.27
CA PRO A 38 -13.37 -5.50 22.42
C PRO A 38 -14.84 -5.29 22.02
N GLN A 39 -15.79 -5.81 22.79
CA GLN A 39 -17.23 -5.70 22.50
C GLN A 39 -17.71 -4.25 22.24
N ALA A 40 -17.08 -3.25 22.87
CA ALA A 40 -17.39 -1.84 22.66
C ALA A 40 -16.93 -1.30 21.28
N SER A 41 -15.81 -1.79 20.73
CA SER A 41 -15.36 -1.40 19.38
C SER A 41 -16.26 -2.02 18.30
N GLN A 42 -16.74 -3.25 18.53
CA GLN A 42 -17.72 -3.88 17.64
C GLN A 42 -19.09 -3.17 17.65
N ALA A 43 -19.57 -2.72 18.80
CA ALA A 43 -20.80 -1.93 18.89
C ALA A 43 -20.70 -0.58 18.16
N GLY A 44 -19.54 0.08 18.27
CA GLY A 44 -19.24 1.33 17.55
C GLY A 44 -19.22 1.14 16.02
N ALA A 45 -18.53 0.11 15.54
CA ALA A 45 -18.46 -0.23 14.12
C ALA A 45 -19.86 -0.58 13.54
N ARG A 46 -20.63 -1.38 14.27
CA ARG A 46 -22.01 -1.72 13.89
C ARG A 46 -22.91 -0.48 13.81
N LYS A 47 -22.84 0.43 14.79
CA LYS A 47 -23.60 1.70 14.74
C LYS A 47 -23.20 2.52 13.51
N GLN A 48 -21.90 2.65 13.26
CA GLN A 48 -21.40 3.40 12.10
C GLN A 48 -21.93 2.83 10.78
N ALA A 49 -21.95 1.50 10.62
CA ALA A 49 -22.50 0.85 9.43
C ALA A 49 -24.00 1.15 9.26
N LEU A 50 -24.80 1.01 10.33
CA LEU A 50 -26.22 1.35 10.31
C LEU A 50 -26.47 2.83 9.95
N ASP A 51 -25.67 3.74 10.50
CA ASP A 51 -25.74 5.18 10.22
C ASP A 51 -25.43 5.47 8.73
N LYS A 52 -24.40 4.82 8.15
CA LYS A 52 -24.11 4.91 6.71
C LYS A 52 -25.28 4.42 5.85
N VAL A 53 -25.94 3.33 6.23
CA VAL A 53 -27.13 2.82 5.51
C VAL A 53 -28.26 3.85 5.52
N GLN A 54 -28.47 4.58 6.62
CA GLN A 54 -29.47 5.66 6.67
C GLN A 54 -29.08 6.82 5.73
N VAL A 55 -27.80 7.21 5.73
CA VAL A 55 -27.30 8.22 4.79
C VAL A 55 -27.55 7.79 3.34
N ALA A 56 -27.24 6.54 2.98
CA ALA A 56 -27.40 6.03 1.62
C ALA A 56 -28.85 6.15 1.13
N LYS A 57 -29.82 5.79 1.97
CA LYS A 57 -31.25 5.90 1.64
C LYS A 57 -31.72 7.33 1.45
N ILE A 58 -31.22 8.27 2.26
CA ILE A 58 -31.56 9.69 2.14
C ILE A 58 -30.89 10.26 0.87
N LEU A 59 -29.61 9.94 0.64
CA LEU A 59 -28.87 10.37 -0.54
C LEU A 59 -29.50 9.86 -1.83
N ALA A 60 -30.02 8.63 -1.86
CA ALA A 60 -30.69 8.05 -3.03
C ALA A 60 -31.91 8.88 -3.50
N LYS A 61 -32.58 9.57 -2.57
CA LYS A 61 -33.65 10.52 -2.88
C LYS A 61 -33.10 11.90 -3.27
N ALA A 62 -32.00 12.34 -2.64
CA ALA A 62 -31.39 13.65 -2.89
C ALA A 62 -30.79 13.75 -4.29
N VAL A 63 -30.16 12.68 -4.77
CA VAL A 63 -29.57 12.62 -6.12
C VAL A 63 -30.60 12.59 -7.25
N LEU A 64 -31.91 12.63 -6.98
CA LEU A 64 -32.93 12.93 -8.00
C LEU A 64 -32.85 14.39 -8.46
N ASP A 65 -32.36 15.29 -7.62
CA ASP A 65 -32.07 16.68 -7.96
C ASP A 65 -30.79 16.74 -8.82
N GLU A 66 -30.90 17.29 -10.03
CA GLU A 66 -29.75 17.45 -10.92
C GLU A 66 -28.67 18.33 -10.31
N ASP A 67 -29.05 19.38 -9.59
CA ASP A 67 -28.09 20.35 -9.07
C ASP A 67 -27.23 19.74 -7.94
N VAL A 68 -27.79 18.75 -7.20
CA VAL A 68 -27.02 17.89 -6.29
C VAL A 68 -25.99 17.08 -7.07
N ARG A 69 -26.41 16.40 -8.15
CA ARG A 69 -25.50 15.57 -8.98
C ARG A 69 -24.39 16.40 -9.60
N VAL A 70 -24.71 17.60 -10.10
CA VAL A 70 -23.74 18.54 -10.70
C VAL A 70 -22.67 18.93 -9.69
N LEU A 71 -23.08 19.28 -8.47
CA LEU A 71 -22.13 19.65 -7.42
C LEU A 71 -21.26 18.45 -7.02
N LEU A 72 -21.85 17.28 -6.77
CA LEU A 72 -21.10 16.08 -6.40
C LEU A 72 -20.08 15.69 -7.48
N LYS A 73 -20.48 15.69 -8.76
CA LYS A 73 -19.57 15.46 -9.88
C LYS A 73 -18.42 16.47 -9.91
N ALA A 74 -18.72 17.76 -9.75
CA ALA A 74 -17.71 18.81 -9.80
C ALA A 74 -16.70 18.71 -8.65
N GLU A 75 -17.12 18.26 -7.47
CA GLU A 75 -16.23 18.04 -6.33
C GLU A 75 -15.41 16.76 -6.47
N ALA A 76 -16.03 15.66 -6.94
CA ALA A 76 -15.33 14.39 -7.18
C ALA A 76 -14.18 14.55 -8.19
N LEU A 77 -14.40 15.35 -9.25
CA LEU A 77 -13.38 15.63 -10.27
C LEU A 77 -12.13 16.36 -9.74
N LYS A 78 -12.17 16.94 -8.54
CA LYS A 78 -11.01 17.60 -7.94
C LYS A 78 -10.02 16.63 -7.33
N LYS A 79 -10.47 15.40 -7.03
CA LYS A 79 -9.67 14.36 -6.38
C LYS A 79 -8.89 14.84 -5.17
N PHE A 80 -9.60 15.44 -4.22
CA PHE A 80 -8.95 16.20 -3.14
C PHE A 80 -8.00 15.33 -2.29
N ASP A 81 -8.27 14.02 -2.19
CA ASP A 81 -7.47 13.02 -1.47
C ASP A 81 -6.82 11.99 -2.41
N GLY A 82 -6.81 12.24 -3.72
CA GLY A 82 -6.26 11.33 -4.74
C GLY A 82 -7.30 10.46 -5.44
N ASP A 83 -8.51 10.36 -4.90
CA ASP A 83 -9.61 9.59 -5.48
C ASP A 83 -10.83 10.47 -5.78
N TYR A 84 -11.87 9.95 -6.44
CA TYR A 84 -13.10 10.68 -6.73
C TYR A 84 -14.03 10.80 -5.52
N ASP A 85 -13.44 10.99 -4.34
CA ASP A 85 -14.10 11.13 -3.06
C ASP A 85 -14.65 12.56 -2.86
N VAL A 86 -15.85 12.65 -2.29
CA VAL A 86 -16.49 13.92 -1.89
C VAL A 86 -16.78 13.91 -0.40
N LEU A 87 -15.87 14.50 0.39
CA LEU A 87 -16.04 14.62 1.84
C LEU A 87 -17.15 15.62 2.18
N LEU A 88 -18.25 15.16 2.79
CA LEU A 88 -19.45 15.96 3.04
C LEU A 88 -19.13 17.26 3.81
N GLN A 89 -18.28 17.18 4.83
CA GLN A 89 -17.92 18.34 5.66
C GLN A 89 -17.24 19.47 4.88
N MET A 90 -16.59 19.18 3.75
CA MET A 90 -15.97 20.19 2.88
C MET A 90 -16.96 20.89 1.95
N VAL A 91 -18.09 20.24 1.66
CA VAL A 91 -18.99 20.65 0.58
C VAL A 91 -20.40 20.96 1.05
N LYS A 92 -20.76 20.63 2.30
CA LYS A 92 -22.11 20.76 2.84
C LYS A 92 -22.71 22.15 2.67
N ASP A 93 -21.91 23.21 2.85
CA ASP A 93 -22.36 24.60 2.78
C ASP A 93 -22.30 25.19 1.35
N LYS A 94 -21.74 24.46 0.39
CA LYS A 94 -21.67 24.90 -1.00
C LYS A 94 -23.07 24.96 -1.59
N LYS A 95 -23.33 26.01 -2.37
CA LYS A 95 -24.62 26.24 -2.98
C LYS A 95 -24.80 25.33 -4.19
N ILE A 96 -25.93 24.64 -4.23
CA ILE A 96 -26.49 24.12 -5.48
C ILE A 96 -27.19 25.27 -6.20
N LYS A 97 -27.56 25.11 -7.48
CA LYS A 97 -28.17 26.18 -8.29
C LYS A 97 -29.28 26.90 -7.51
N GLY A 98 -29.15 28.23 -7.38
CA GLY A 98 -29.96 29.05 -6.47
C GLY A 98 -29.21 29.41 -5.18
N SER A 99 -29.92 29.50 -4.06
CA SER A 99 -29.36 29.89 -2.74
C SER A 99 -29.29 28.75 -1.71
N LYS A 100 -29.77 27.56 -2.07
CA LYS A 100 -29.86 26.39 -1.21
C LYS A 100 -28.52 25.66 -1.12
N SER A 101 -28.11 25.21 0.06
CA SER A 101 -26.88 24.44 0.21
C SER A 101 -27.07 22.97 -0.19
N LEU A 102 -25.97 22.26 -0.47
CA LEU A 102 -25.99 20.80 -0.64
C LEU A 102 -26.62 20.11 0.57
N PHE A 103 -26.24 20.55 1.78
CA PHE A 103 -26.74 19.97 3.02
C PHE A 103 -28.25 20.11 3.15
N ASP A 104 -28.79 21.30 2.91
CA ASP A 104 -30.23 21.56 2.94
C ASP A 104 -30.96 20.68 1.91
N ALA A 105 -30.35 20.45 0.74
CA ALA A 105 -30.92 19.59 -0.28
C ALA A 105 -31.03 18.13 0.12
N ILE A 106 -30.07 17.63 0.91
CA ILE A 106 -30.13 16.28 1.43
C ILE A 106 -31.09 16.19 2.62
N VAL A 107 -31.05 17.15 3.55
CA VAL A 107 -31.93 17.20 4.73
C VAL A 107 -33.41 17.21 4.34
N GLU A 108 -33.80 17.94 3.30
CA GLU A 108 -35.19 17.96 2.82
C GLU A 108 -35.72 16.61 2.33
N LYS A 109 -34.83 15.64 2.06
CA LYS A 109 -35.23 14.27 1.67
C LYS A 109 -35.31 13.31 2.87
N ASP A 110 -34.89 13.76 4.04
CA ASP A 110 -35.00 12.99 5.27
C ASP A 110 -36.42 13.13 5.85
N GLU A 111 -37.14 12.02 5.91
CA GLU A 111 -38.48 11.94 6.49
C GLU A 111 -38.47 12.08 8.03
N THR A 112 -37.30 11.97 8.66
CA THR A 112 -37.14 12.11 10.11
C THR A 112 -36.44 13.44 10.44
N PRO A 113 -37.16 14.43 11.01
CA PRO A 113 -36.57 15.73 11.31
C PRO A 113 -35.29 15.64 12.15
N GLY A 114 -34.23 16.30 11.70
CA GLY A 114 -32.96 16.40 12.42
C GLY A 114 -32.06 15.16 12.35
N ARG A 115 -32.51 14.02 11.80
CA ARG A 115 -31.72 12.79 11.74
C ARG A 115 -30.48 12.96 10.85
N PHE A 116 -30.61 13.46 9.62
CA PHE A 116 -29.45 13.67 8.76
C PHE A 116 -28.41 14.60 9.36
N LYS A 117 -28.86 15.63 10.10
CA LYS A 117 -27.95 16.51 10.84
C LYS A 117 -27.14 15.74 11.87
N LYS A 118 -27.80 14.92 12.69
CA LYS A 118 -27.13 14.06 13.65
C LYS A 118 -26.17 13.07 12.98
N LEU A 119 -26.57 12.44 11.88
CA LEU A 119 -25.72 11.52 11.12
C LEU A 119 -24.45 12.22 10.60
N SER A 120 -24.58 13.43 10.07
CA SER A 120 -23.43 14.22 9.60
C SER A 120 -22.51 14.66 10.73
N ASP A 121 -23.05 14.94 11.92
CA ASP A 121 -22.28 15.32 13.11
C ASP A 121 -21.55 14.08 13.70
N ASP A 122 -22.21 12.92 13.74
CA ASP A 122 -21.67 11.65 14.24
C ASP A 122 -20.63 11.04 13.26
N LEU A 123 -20.72 11.35 11.96
CA LEU A 123 -19.84 10.85 10.90
C LEU A 123 -19.07 12.00 10.21
N PRO A 124 -18.08 12.61 10.88
CA PRO A 124 -17.36 13.76 10.31
C PRO A 124 -16.56 13.43 9.03
N LEU A 125 -16.22 12.15 8.83
CA LEU A 125 -15.48 11.65 7.67
C LEU A 125 -16.38 11.06 6.58
N LEU A 126 -17.70 11.26 6.66
CA LEU A 126 -18.67 10.77 5.69
C LEU A 126 -18.37 11.28 4.28
N THR A 127 -18.23 10.33 3.35
CA THR A 127 -17.78 10.59 1.99
C THR A 127 -18.68 9.93 0.96
N PHE A 128 -18.88 10.62 -0.16
CA PHE A 128 -19.55 10.08 -1.34
C PHE A 128 -18.51 9.86 -2.44
N TYR A 129 -18.20 8.60 -2.70
CA TYR A 129 -17.23 8.17 -3.70
C TYR A 129 -17.92 7.96 -5.05
N VAL A 130 -17.31 8.43 -6.15
CA VAL A 130 -17.72 8.10 -7.52
C VAL A 130 -16.79 7.03 -8.08
N PRO A 131 -17.25 5.77 -8.27
CA PRO A 131 -16.37 4.71 -8.74
C PRO A 131 -15.66 5.03 -10.06
N THR A 132 -14.38 4.67 -10.13
CA THR A 132 -13.49 4.88 -11.27
C THR A 132 -14.02 4.28 -12.58
N PHE A 133 -14.63 3.10 -12.54
CA PHE A 133 -15.26 2.45 -13.69
C PHE A 133 -16.48 3.20 -14.22
N PHE A 134 -17.32 3.74 -13.33
CA PHE A 134 -18.43 4.62 -13.70
C PHE A 134 -17.91 5.96 -14.24
N SER A 135 -16.81 6.44 -13.66
CA SER A 135 -16.05 7.62 -14.04
C SER A 135 -16.80 8.95 -13.86
N ALA A 136 -16.35 9.74 -12.89
CA ALA A 136 -16.83 11.12 -12.71
C ALA A 136 -16.64 11.99 -13.98
N HIS A 137 -15.71 11.67 -14.88
CA HIS A 137 -15.56 12.41 -16.14
C HIS A 137 -16.70 12.14 -17.12
N LYS A 138 -17.17 10.89 -17.18
CA LYS A 138 -18.20 10.42 -18.13
C LYS A 138 -19.62 10.60 -17.60
N TRP A 139 -19.80 10.82 -16.31
CA TRP A 139 -21.12 10.95 -15.68
C TRP A 139 -21.96 12.08 -16.30
N ASP A 140 -23.02 11.75 -17.04
CA ASP A 140 -24.01 12.72 -17.52
C ASP A 140 -25.05 13.00 -16.42
N THR A 141 -24.89 14.10 -15.71
CA THR A 141 -25.77 14.47 -14.59
C THR A 141 -27.21 14.75 -15.03
N LYS A 142 -27.49 14.99 -16.30
CA LYS A 142 -28.87 15.22 -16.78
C LYS A 142 -29.61 13.91 -16.98
N GLN A 143 -28.94 12.90 -17.51
CA GLN A 143 -29.56 11.63 -17.90
C GLN A 143 -29.36 10.52 -16.88
N GLN A 144 -28.27 10.56 -16.11
CA GLN A 144 -27.88 9.49 -15.20
C GLN A 144 -28.13 9.89 -13.75
N VAL A 145 -29.11 9.22 -13.15
CA VAL A 145 -29.36 9.25 -11.70
C VAL A 145 -28.64 8.05 -11.08
N PRO A 146 -27.70 8.27 -10.15
CA PRO A 146 -26.95 7.18 -9.56
C PRO A 146 -27.77 6.39 -8.54
N PHE A 147 -27.57 5.07 -8.51
CA PHE A 147 -27.88 4.26 -7.34
C PHE A 147 -26.86 4.53 -6.22
N ILE A 148 -27.20 4.22 -4.97
CA ILE A 148 -26.31 4.46 -3.83
C ILE A 148 -25.88 3.14 -3.21
N ALA A 149 -24.59 2.81 -3.32
CA ALA A 149 -23.97 1.65 -2.71
C ALA A 149 -23.47 1.99 -1.29
N VAL A 150 -23.50 1.02 -0.38
CA VAL A 150 -23.01 1.15 1.00
C VAL A 150 -22.80 -0.24 1.60
N ARG A 151 -21.74 -0.41 2.40
CA ARG A 151 -21.57 -1.61 3.23
C ARG A 151 -22.43 -1.54 4.49
N ASP A 152 -23.24 -2.57 4.72
CA ASP A 152 -24.11 -2.70 5.90
C ASP A 152 -23.35 -3.26 7.12
N GLU A 153 -24.07 -3.52 8.23
CA GLU A 153 -23.47 -4.02 9.46
C GLU A 153 -22.91 -5.45 9.38
N ASP A 154 -23.33 -6.22 8.37
CA ASP A 154 -22.83 -7.56 8.08
C ASP A 154 -21.71 -7.52 7.02
N ASN A 155 -21.21 -6.32 6.71
CA ASN A 155 -20.20 -6.02 5.70
C ASN A 155 -20.62 -6.37 4.26
N LYS A 156 -21.94 -6.49 4.00
CA LYS A 156 -22.47 -6.74 2.66
C LYS A 156 -22.58 -5.45 1.88
N LEU A 157 -22.19 -5.48 0.62
CA LEU A 157 -22.30 -4.32 -0.26
C LEU A 157 -23.73 -4.21 -0.80
N MET A 158 -24.49 -3.25 -0.27
CA MET A 158 -25.90 -3.05 -0.60
C MET A 158 -26.06 -1.84 -1.52
N LEU A 159 -26.83 -1.99 -2.58
CA LEU A 159 -27.22 -0.94 -3.52
C LEU A 159 -28.67 -0.51 -3.27
N TYR A 160 -28.93 0.79 -3.18
CA TYR A 160 -30.26 1.36 -2.98
C TYR A 160 -30.67 2.29 -4.12
N ASN A 161 -31.95 2.25 -4.46
CA ASN A 161 -32.57 3.25 -5.34
C ASN A 161 -33.39 4.29 -4.57
N TYR A 162 -33.91 5.29 -5.27
CA TYR A 162 -34.69 6.38 -4.64
C TYR A 162 -36.02 5.93 -4.01
N LYS A 163 -36.53 4.74 -4.36
CA LYS A 163 -37.75 4.15 -3.77
C LYS A 163 -37.45 3.40 -2.46
N GLY A 164 -36.18 3.24 -2.10
CA GLY A 164 -35.74 2.48 -0.94
C GLY A 164 -35.69 0.97 -1.16
N GLU A 165 -35.87 0.51 -2.40
CA GLU A 165 -35.60 -0.88 -2.77
C GLU A 165 -34.09 -1.14 -2.67
N SER A 166 -33.69 -2.39 -2.36
CA SER A 166 -32.28 -2.79 -2.21
C SER A 166 -31.90 -4.04 -3.01
N MET A 167 -30.63 -4.14 -3.39
CA MET A 167 -29.99 -5.39 -3.86
C MET A 167 -28.58 -5.52 -3.30
N GLU A 168 -28.14 -6.76 -3.07
CA GLU A 168 -26.75 -7.04 -2.73
C GLU A 168 -25.91 -7.07 -4.02
N LEU A 169 -24.71 -6.49 -3.95
CA LEU A 169 -23.72 -6.50 -5.01
C LEU A 169 -22.54 -7.39 -4.62
N ASN A 170 -21.93 -8.01 -5.63
CA ASN A 170 -20.65 -8.68 -5.46
C ASN A 170 -19.53 -7.62 -5.52
N PRO A 171 -18.72 -7.42 -4.46
CA PRO A 171 -17.62 -6.45 -4.48
C PRO A 171 -16.48 -6.84 -5.45
N LEU A 172 -16.52 -8.05 -6.02
CA LEU A 172 -15.56 -8.54 -7.01
C LEU A 172 -16.01 -8.31 -8.47
N GLU A 173 -17.21 -7.78 -8.66
CA GLU A 173 -17.77 -7.48 -9.97
C GLU A 173 -18.11 -5.99 -10.01
N GLU A 174 -17.45 -5.22 -10.87
CA GLU A 174 -17.65 -3.77 -11.01
C GLU A 174 -18.88 -3.50 -11.90
N PRO A 175 -20.00 -3.04 -11.34
CA PRO A 175 -21.24 -2.86 -12.12
C PRO A 175 -21.19 -1.60 -12.98
N ASP A 176 -21.35 -1.73 -14.29
CA ASP A 176 -21.41 -0.61 -15.23
C ASP A 176 -22.81 0.05 -15.23
N VAL A 177 -23.16 0.63 -14.08
CA VAL A 177 -24.37 1.43 -13.88
C VAL A 177 -24.02 2.71 -13.13
N PRO A 178 -24.78 3.80 -13.31
CA PRO A 178 -24.55 5.03 -12.55
C PRO A 178 -24.68 4.77 -11.05
N MET A 179 -23.64 5.12 -10.28
CA MET A 179 -23.67 4.94 -8.83
C MET A 179 -22.72 5.84 -8.06
N LEU A 180 -23.01 5.97 -6.76
CA LEU A 180 -22.14 6.55 -5.75
C LEU A 180 -21.99 5.55 -4.59
N VAL A 181 -20.85 5.55 -3.92
CA VAL A 181 -20.64 4.76 -2.70
C VAL A 181 -20.63 5.68 -1.48
N VAL A 182 -21.38 5.32 -0.44
CA VAL A 182 -21.31 5.96 0.87
C VAL A 182 -20.29 5.22 1.72
N LYS A 183 -19.17 5.88 2.02
CA LYS A 183 -18.09 5.34 2.85
C LYS A 183 -17.59 6.34 3.89
N ILE A 184 -16.69 5.88 4.76
CA ILE A 184 -15.88 6.76 5.60
C ILE A 184 -14.57 7.00 4.87
N ASN A 185 -14.08 8.24 4.87
CA ASN A 185 -12.80 8.56 4.24
C ASN A 185 -11.65 7.91 5.02
N ASP A 186 -10.82 7.15 4.31
CA ASP A 186 -9.63 6.43 4.77
C ASP A 186 -8.35 7.30 4.72
N ARG A 187 -8.45 8.48 4.09
CA ARG A 187 -7.33 9.38 3.79
C ARG A 187 -7.38 10.71 4.55
N VAL A 188 -8.41 10.91 5.36
CA VAL A 188 -8.63 12.11 6.17
C VAL A 188 -8.89 11.73 7.61
N THR A 189 -8.33 12.49 8.54
CA THR A 189 -8.53 12.33 9.99
C THR A 189 -8.90 13.66 10.63
N THR A 190 -9.65 13.60 11.74
CA THR A 190 -9.95 14.75 12.60
C THR A 190 -8.92 14.97 13.70
N THR A 191 -7.95 14.06 13.82
CA THR A 191 -6.83 14.15 14.77
C THR A 191 -5.55 14.47 14.01
N PRO A 192 -4.79 15.51 14.40
CA PRO A 192 -3.59 15.90 13.67
C PRO A 192 -2.55 14.75 13.67
N PRO A 193 -2.08 14.31 12.49
CA PRO A 193 -1.00 13.34 12.41
C PRO A 193 0.30 13.94 12.97
N LYS A 194 1.14 13.08 13.52
CA LYS A 194 2.46 13.45 14.04
C LYS A 194 3.54 12.93 13.11
N ASN A 195 4.54 13.75 12.81
CA ASN A 195 5.71 13.31 12.06
C ASN A 195 6.60 12.36 12.90
N GLU A 196 7.66 11.84 12.30
CA GLU A 196 8.65 10.95 12.95
C GLU A 196 9.25 11.51 14.24
N LYS A 197 9.24 12.85 14.42
CA LYS A 197 9.74 13.54 15.62
C LYS A 197 8.63 13.84 16.64
N GLY A 198 7.44 13.28 16.45
CA GLY A 198 6.28 13.46 17.32
C GLY A 198 5.61 14.84 17.25
N ARG A 199 5.97 15.68 16.27
CA ARG A 199 5.38 17.02 16.08
C ARG A 199 4.19 16.96 15.14
N ILE A 200 3.19 17.80 15.37
CA ILE A 200 2.03 17.94 14.46
C ILE A 200 2.54 18.24 13.05
N ALA A 201 2.14 17.42 12.08
CA ALA A 201 2.43 17.63 10.68
C ALA A 201 1.47 18.67 10.10
N ALA A 202 1.81 19.95 10.28
CA ALA A 202 0.98 21.07 9.83
C ALA A 202 0.70 21.06 8.32
N ASP A 203 1.63 20.51 7.53
CA ASP A 203 1.49 20.35 6.07
C ASP A 203 0.34 19.42 5.68
N ASN A 204 -0.16 18.59 6.60
CA ASN A 204 -1.31 17.74 6.37
C ASN A 204 -2.64 18.45 6.63
N PHE A 205 -2.67 19.69 7.12
CA PHE A 205 -3.93 20.42 7.37
C PHE A 205 -4.70 20.68 6.06
N ILE A 206 -5.99 20.36 6.06
CA ILE A 206 -6.89 20.57 4.92
C ILE A 206 -7.77 21.80 5.17
N PHE A 207 -8.60 21.75 6.22
CA PHE A 207 -9.53 22.81 6.59
C PHE A 207 -10.03 22.63 8.04
N SER A 208 -10.75 23.63 8.56
CA SER A 208 -11.52 23.52 9.80
C SER A 208 -12.92 24.08 9.58
N ASN A 209 -13.90 23.47 10.24
CA ASN A 209 -15.31 23.90 10.21
C ASN A 209 -15.80 24.41 11.59
N GLY A 210 -14.88 24.71 12.51
CA GLY A 210 -15.18 25.16 13.88
C GLY A 210 -15.50 24.04 14.88
N GLN A 211 -15.98 22.87 14.42
CA GLN A 211 -16.16 21.68 15.28
C GLN A 211 -14.94 20.76 15.24
N HIS A 212 -14.38 20.58 14.04
CA HIS A 212 -13.23 19.73 13.79
C HIS A 212 -12.20 20.48 12.94
N SER A 213 -10.96 20.00 13.03
CA SER A 213 -9.91 20.29 12.05
C SER A 213 -9.62 19.00 11.31
N PHE A 214 -9.50 19.08 9.99
CA PHE A 214 -9.32 17.91 9.13
C PHE A 214 -7.91 17.94 8.55
N TYR A 215 -7.30 16.75 8.55
CA TYR A 215 -5.93 16.55 8.09
C TYR A 215 -5.88 15.34 7.16
N PHE A 216 -4.98 15.36 6.18
CA PHE A 216 -4.64 14.15 5.44
C PHE A 216 -3.94 13.15 6.36
N THR A 217 -4.10 11.85 6.08
CA THR A 217 -3.26 10.81 6.69
C THR A 217 -1.80 10.98 6.27
N ASP A 218 -0.89 10.43 7.07
CA ASP A 218 0.54 10.65 6.87
C ASP A 218 1.03 10.21 5.46
N GLY A 219 1.86 11.05 4.83
CA GLY A 219 2.41 10.86 3.49
C GLY A 219 1.51 11.22 2.30
N LEU A 220 0.20 11.40 2.48
CA LEU A 220 -0.71 11.73 1.37
C LEU A 220 -0.48 13.15 0.84
N ALA A 221 -0.34 14.15 1.71
CA ALA A 221 -0.13 15.54 1.28
C ALA A 221 1.10 15.68 0.37
N GLU A 222 2.20 14.99 0.68
CA GLU A 222 3.40 14.97 -0.15
C GLU A 222 3.18 14.24 -1.48
N SER A 223 2.38 13.18 -1.48
CA SER A 223 2.07 12.38 -2.67
C SER A 223 1.16 13.11 -3.67
N LEU A 224 0.20 13.91 -3.17
CA LEU A 224 -0.73 14.68 -4.00
C LEU A 224 -0.09 15.89 -4.69
N VAL A 225 1.00 16.42 -4.12
CA VAL A 225 1.75 17.50 -4.78
C VAL A 225 2.33 16.93 -6.08
N PRO A 226 1.97 17.49 -7.26
CA PRO A 226 2.58 17.06 -8.51
C PRO A 226 4.09 17.22 -8.37
N LYS A 227 4.82 16.10 -8.29
CA LYS A 227 6.28 16.16 -8.25
C LYS A 227 6.69 16.88 -9.52
N LYS A 228 7.24 18.10 -9.38
CA LYS A 228 7.89 18.82 -10.49
C LYS A 228 8.74 17.78 -11.19
N LYS A 229 8.57 17.57 -12.52
CA LYS A 229 9.29 16.56 -13.31
C LYS A 229 10.66 16.33 -12.70
N GLY A 230 10.78 15.24 -11.93
CA GLY A 230 11.98 14.93 -11.17
C GLY A 230 13.14 14.82 -12.15
N ALA A 231 14.37 14.97 -11.64
CA ALA A 231 15.63 14.95 -12.39
C ALA A 231 15.52 14.21 -13.74
N ARG A 232 15.91 14.87 -14.84
CA ARG A 232 16.00 14.23 -16.16
C ARG A 232 16.95 13.03 -16.06
N PHE A 233 16.43 11.83 -15.83
CA PHE A 233 17.27 10.64 -15.83
C PHE A 233 17.95 10.54 -17.20
N PHE A 234 19.26 10.28 -17.22
CA PHE A 234 19.99 10.04 -18.47
C PHE A 234 19.59 8.66 -18.98
N VAL A 235 18.52 8.64 -19.74
CA VAL A 235 18.01 7.46 -20.41
C VAL A 235 18.52 7.51 -21.85
N ASN A 236 19.13 6.43 -22.36
CA ASN A 236 19.43 6.35 -23.79
C ASN A 236 18.13 6.23 -24.62
N ASP A 237 18.23 6.23 -25.95
CA ASP A 237 17.07 6.08 -26.86
C ASP A 237 16.24 4.79 -26.62
N ASN A 238 16.70 3.89 -25.74
CA ASN A 238 16.10 2.59 -25.40
C ASN A 238 15.56 2.48 -23.96
N GLY A 239 15.56 3.53 -23.14
CA GLY A 239 14.93 3.44 -21.81
C GLY A 239 15.84 3.10 -20.61
N ILE A 240 17.15 2.85 -20.81
CA ILE A 240 18.06 2.41 -19.72
C ILE A 240 19.41 3.18 -19.75
N ASP A 241 20.03 3.45 -18.60
CA ASP A 241 21.33 4.12 -18.51
C ASP A 241 22.47 3.28 -19.18
N PRO A 242 23.33 3.88 -20.02
CA PRO A 242 24.43 3.17 -20.68
C PRO A 242 25.39 2.42 -19.75
N VAL A 243 25.66 2.93 -18.54
CA VAL A 243 26.55 2.27 -17.56
C VAL A 243 25.90 1.01 -17.00
N VAL A 244 24.57 1.02 -16.83
CA VAL A 244 23.81 -0.18 -16.41
C VAL A 244 23.84 -1.24 -17.51
N VAL A 245 23.65 -0.81 -18.76
CA VAL A 245 23.78 -1.68 -19.94
C VAL A 245 25.18 -2.30 -20.02
N GLU A 246 26.21 -1.50 -19.81
CA GLU A 246 27.59 -1.97 -19.81
C GLU A 246 27.85 -2.94 -18.66
N GLY A 247 27.30 -2.68 -17.47
CA GLY A 247 27.34 -3.60 -16.33
C GLY A 247 26.74 -4.96 -16.66
N TYR A 248 25.59 -4.99 -17.32
CA TYR A 248 24.98 -6.22 -17.83
C TYR A 248 25.91 -6.97 -18.79
N GLN A 249 26.42 -6.30 -19.84
CA GLN A 249 27.31 -6.91 -20.83
C GLN A 249 28.59 -7.48 -20.20
N ARG A 250 29.15 -6.78 -19.20
CA ARG A 250 30.32 -7.26 -18.45
C ARG A 250 29.99 -8.49 -17.61
N SER A 251 28.82 -8.52 -16.97
CA SER A 251 28.39 -9.68 -16.17
C SER A 251 28.21 -10.96 -16.99
N LEU A 252 27.82 -10.87 -18.27
CA LEU A 252 27.70 -12.03 -19.16
C LEU A 252 29.02 -12.77 -19.40
N ASN A 253 30.15 -12.07 -19.26
CA ASN A 253 31.48 -12.60 -19.54
C ASN A 253 32.28 -12.89 -18.26
N CYS A 254 31.65 -12.82 -17.08
CA CYS A 254 32.32 -12.98 -15.79
C CYS A 254 31.38 -13.53 -14.71
N ASN A 255 31.57 -14.80 -14.35
CA ASN A 255 30.73 -15.52 -13.37
C ASN A 255 30.76 -14.95 -11.94
N THR A 256 31.69 -14.03 -11.63
CA THR A 256 31.83 -13.41 -10.30
C THR A 256 31.62 -11.89 -10.33
N CYS A 257 31.25 -11.32 -11.48
CA CYS A 257 31.07 -9.88 -11.63
C CYS A 257 29.60 -9.51 -11.46
N TYR A 258 29.28 -8.89 -10.33
CA TYR A 258 27.94 -8.34 -10.14
C TYR A 258 27.80 -7.05 -10.93
N GLN A 259 26.65 -6.83 -11.57
CA GLN A 259 26.41 -5.62 -12.36
C GLN A 259 26.64 -4.36 -11.53
N ARG A 260 26.24 -4.40 -10.25
CA ARG A 260 26.42 -3.31 -9.27
C ARG A 260 27.88 -2.99 -8.96
N ASP A 261 28.82 -3.93 -9.10
CA ASP A 261 30.25 -3.63 -8.94
C ASP A 261 30.76 -2.67 -10.00
N TRP A 262 30.30 -2.85 -11.24
CA TRP A 262 30.58 -1.91 -12.32
C TRP A 262 29.84 -0.59 -12.10
N ILE A 263 28.55 -0.64 -11.82
CA ILE A 263 27.71 0.57 -11.76
C ILE A 263 28.12 1.48 -10.60
N TYR A 264 28.31 0.93 -9.40
CA TYR A 264 28.60 1.72 -8.20
C TYR A 264 30.08 1.91 -7.92
N TYR A 265 30.98 1.04 -8.41
CA TYR A 265 32.41 1.13 -8.08
C TYR A 265 33.34 1.09 -9.30
N GLY A 266 32.80 0.99 -10.52
CA GLY A 266 33.61 0.86 -11.73
C GLY A 266 34.49 -0.39 -11.77
N ILE A 267 34.23 -1.40 -10.94
CA ILE A 267 35.10 -2.57 -10.83
C ILE A 267 34.85 -3.50 -12.03
N ASN A 268 35.92 -3.77 -12.79
CA ASN A 268 35.94 -4.73 -13.88
C ASN A 268 37.25 -5.54 -13.88
N PRO A 269 37.28 -6.71 -13.21
CA PRO A 269 38.46 -7.56 -13.16
C PRO A 269 38.96 -8.00 -14.53
N ALA A 270 38.06 -8.17 -15.50
CA ALA A 270 38.40 -8.59 -16.87
C ALA A 270 39.31 -7.58 -17.61
N SER A 271 39.32 -6.30 -17.21
CA SER A 271 40.24 -5.28 -17.74
C SER A 271 41.33 -4.88 -16.73
N GLY A 272 41.52 -5.66 -15.66
CA GLY A 272 42.47 -5.35 -14.59
C GLY A 272 42.03 -4.26 -13.61
N GLN A 273 40.79 -3.74 -13.72
CA GLN A 273 40.27 -2.73 -12.80
C GLN A 273 39.63 -3.40 -11.58
N ASN A 274 40.43 -3.59 -10.53
CA ASN A 274 40.03 -4.35 -9.34
C ASN A 274 39.61 -3.47 -8.16
N SER A 275 39.48 -2.15 -8.32
CA SER A 275 39.02 -1.26 -7.26
C SER A 275 38.40 0.01 -7.82
N GLY A 276 37.56 0.65 -7.03
CA GLY A 276 37.10 2.01 -7.33
C GLY A 276 36.26 2.63 -6.21
N PRO A 277 36.09 3.96 -6.25
CA PRO A 277 35.31 4.71 -5.27
C PRO A 277 33.81 4.52 -5.50
N LEU A 278 33.01 4.81 -4.48
CA LEU A 278 31.55 4.77 -4.59
C LEU A 278 31.05 5.89 -5.52
N ASN A 279 30.25 5.51 -6.51
CA ASN A 279 29.60 6.42 -7.43
C ASN A 279 28.21 6.82 -6.94
N TYR A 280 28.14 7.96 -6.26
CA TYR A 280 26.91 8.54 -5.73
C TYR A 280 25.90 9.04 -6.79
N ARG A 281 26.26 8.99 -8.08
CA ARG A 281 25.33 9.37 -9.15
C ARG A 281 24.25 8.32 -9.36
N PHE A 282 24.48 7.07 -8.98
CA PHE A 282 23.51 6.00 -9.14
C PHE A 282 22.70 5.77 -7.87
N LYS A 283 21.40 5.50 -8.05
CA LYS A 283 20.47 5.17 -6.97
C LYS A 283 19.56 4.04 -7.40
N GLU A 284 19.16 3.18 -6.48
CA GLU A 284 18.07 2.25 -6.73
C GLU A 284 16.73 3.00 -6.69
N ALA A 285 15.83 2.63 -7.60
CA ALA A 285 14.49 3.18 -7.67
C ALA A 285 13.48 2.10 -8.06
N ILE A 286 12.28 2.20 -7.52
CA ILE A 286 11.16 1.34 -7.92
C ILE A 286 10.54 1.95 -9.19
N THR A 287 10.51 1.20 -10.28
CA THR A 287 10.00 1.66 -11.59
C THR A 287 8.67 1.04 -11.96
N GLN A 288 8.36 -0.15 -11.44
CA GLN A 288 7.07 -0.80 -11.61
C GLN A 288 6.63 -1.51 -10.33
N PHE A 289 5.31 -1.63 -10.17
CA PHE A 289 4.65 -2.37 -9.09
C PHE A 289 3.58 -3.28 -9.69
N ARG A 290 3.46 -4.51 -9.19
CA ARG A 290 2.33 -5.40 -9.50
C ARG A 290 1.98 -6.32 -8.35
N LEU A 291 0.74 -6.78 -8.32
CA LEU A 291 0.28 -7.85 -7.44
C LEU A 291 0.65 -9.21 -8.07
N GLU A 292 0.82 -10.24 -7.23
CA GLU A 292 1.25 -11.57 -7.69
C GLU A 292 0.11 -12.37 -8.33
N ASN A 293 -1.13 -12.15 -7.93
CA ASN A 293 -2.27 -12.92 -8.41
C ASN A 293 -3.59 -12.15 -8.29
N ILE A 294 -4.60 -12.63 -9.03
CA ILE A 294 -5.95 -12.05 -9.09
C ILE A 294 -6.70 -12.05 -7.74
N ASN A 295 -6.43 -13.00 -6.84
CA ASN A 295 -7.15 -13.09 -5.56
C ASN A 295 -6.89 -11.87 -4.68
N SER A 296 -5.77 -11.17 -4.90
CA SER A 296 -5.49 -9.88 -4.27
C SER A 296 -6.63 -8.86 -4.42
N PHE A 297 -7.43 -8.92 -5.49
CA PHE A 297 -8.56 -8.02 -5.65
C PHE A 297 -9.64 -8.24 -4.58
N ALA A 298 -9.86 -9.50 -4.21
CA ALA A 298 -10.77 -9.86 -3.14
C ALA A 298 -10.17 -9.64 -1.76
N ASP A 299 -8.88 -9.96 -1.61
CA ASP A 299 -8.16 -9.81 -0.34
C ASP A 299 -8.09 -8.34 0.10
N LEU A 300 -7.98 -7.41 -0.87
CA LEU A 300 -7.88 -5.96 -0.64
C LEU A 300 -9.23 -5.21 -0.73
N GLY A 301 -10.34 -5.86 -0.40
CA GLY A 301 -11.61 -5.15 -0.17
C GLY A 301 -12.49 -4.87 -1.41
N GLY A 302 -12.02 -5.12 -2.64
CA GLY A 302 -12.79 -4.97 -3.87
C GLY A 302 -12.88 -3.52 -4.39
N TRP A 303 -13.90 -3.21 -5.20
CA TRP A 303 -13.94 -1.93 -5.95
C TRP A 303 -14.51 -0.73 -5.18
N ASP A 304 -15.27 -0.95 -4.11
CA ASP A 304 -16.05 0.11 -3.45
C ASP A 304 -15.24 0.97 -2.47
N GLU A 305 -13.99 0.57 -2.22
CA GLU A 305 -13.06 1.26 -1.33
C GLU A 305 -12.21 2.31 -2.06
N GLY A 306 -12.09 2.20 -3.39
CA GLY A 306 -11.39 3.16 -4.23
C GLY A 306 -9.93 2.77 -4.51
N SER A 307 -9.04 3.76 -4.58
CA SER A 307 -7.62 3.54 -4.82
C SER A 307 -6.89 2.96 -3.61
N TYR A 308 -6.09 1.92 -3.79
CA TYR A 308 -5.27 1.34 -2.72
C TYR A 308 -4.20 2.31 -2.23
N GLN A 309 -3.90 2.26 -0.93
CA GLN A 309 -2.78 2.99 -0.33
C GLN A 309 -1.65 2.01 0.03
N PHE A 310 -0.72 1.79 -0.89
CA PHE A 310 0.46 0.97 -0.58
C PHE A 310 1.51 1.77 0.17
N ARG A 311 2.00 1.22 1.29
CA ARG A 311 3.20 1.71 1.98
C ARG A 311 4.34 0.74 1.76
N ILE A 312 5.43 1.25 1.22
CA ILE A 312 6.68 0.50 1.04
C ILE A 312 7.70 1.04 2.03
N TYR A 313 8.34 0.14 2.76
CA TYR A 313 9.41 0.43 3.72
C TYR A 313 10.73 -0.16 3.20
N PRO A 314 11.55 0.61 2.47
CA PRO A 314 12.90 0.20 2.13
C PRO A 314 13.77 0.15 3.39
N MET A 315 14.23 -1.04 3.75
CA MET A 315 15.06 -1.29 4.93
C MET A 315 16.45 -1.73 4.49
N PHE A 316 17.47 -1.01 4.96
CA PHE A 316 18.86 -1.35 4.75
C PHE A 316 19.60 -1.30 6.08
N THR A 317 20.28 -2.40 6.41
CA THR A 317 21.09 -2.53 7.62
C THR A 317 22.19 -1.49 7.63
N GLY A 318 22.51 -0.91 8.78
CA GLY A 318 23.57 0.09 8.88
C GLY A 318 24.79 -0.49 9.59
N LYS A 319 26.00 -0.25 9.06
CA LYS A 319 27.24 -0.63 9.75
C LYS A 319 27.29 0.00 11.15
N GLY A 320 27.38 -0.83 12.20
CA GLY A 320 27.32 -0.40 13.59
C GLY A 320 25.95 0.07 14.12
N VAL A 321 24.89 0.05 13.30
CA VAL A 321 23.52 0.43 13.68
C VAL A 321 22.73 -0.78 14.19
N THR A 322 22.27 -0.71 15.44
CA THR A 322 21.42 -1.75 16.06
C THR A 322 19.92 -1.50 15.88
N GLU A 323 19.50 -0.23 15.82
CA GLU A 323 18.09 0.16 15.69
C GLU A 323 17.92 1.31 14.71
N LYS A 324 16.84 1.28 13.91
CA LYS A 324 16.57 2.30 12.89
C LYS A 324 15.07 2.43 12.59
N THR A 325 14.61 3.62 12.23
CA THR A 325 13.30 3.81 11.60
C THR A 325 13.48 3.78 10.08
N PRO A 326 12.75 2.93 9.34
CA PRO A 326 12.85 2.90 7.89
C PRO A 326 12.14 4.11 7.26
N PRO A 327 12.63 4.63 6.12
CA PRO A 327 11.84 5.57 5.33
C PRO A 327 10.57 4.89 4.82
N THR A 328 9.49 5.65 4.68
CA THR A 328 8.23 5.18 4.10
C THR A 328 8.02 5.81 2.73
N LYS A 329 7.61 5.01 1.75
CA LYS A 329 7.15 5.45 0.44
C LYS A 329 5.67 5.13 0.32
N VAL A 330 4.83 6.15 0.20
CA VAL A 330 3.37 6.01 0.07
C VAL A 330 2.98 6.12 -1.40
N LEU A 331 2.17 5.16 -1.86
CA LEU A 331 1.71 5.05 -3.24
C LEU A 331 0.19 4.94 -3.26
N PHE A 332 -0.45 5.66 -4.16
CA PHE A 332 -1.88 5.54 -4.43
C PHE A 332 -2.06 4.98 -5.82
N ILE A 333 -2.70 3.81 -5.94
CA ILE A 333 -2.86 3.11 -7.21
C ILE A 333 -4.30 2.63 -7.32
N ALA A 334 -5.01 3.05 -8.37
CA ALA A 334 -6.38 2.62 -8.61
C ALA A 334 -6.41 1.16 -9.12
N PRO A 335 -7.47 0.38 -8.83
CA PRO A 335 -7.63 -0.99 -9.32
C PRO A 335 -7.44 -1.12 -10.84
N GLU A 336 -7.92 -0.17 -11.65
CA GLU A 336 -7.77 -0.22 -13.12
C GLU A 336 -6.33 -0.11 -13.61
N GLN A 337 -5.41 0.30 -12.74
CA GLN A 337 -3.98 0.35 -13.04
C GLN A 337 -3.28 -0.96 -12.70
N LEU A 338 -3.89 -1.82 -11.87
CA LEU A 338 -3.33 -3.08 -11.38
C LEU A 338 -4.02 -4.33 -11.92
N TYR A 339 -5.15 -4.17 -12.61
CA TYR A 339 -5.92 -5.28 -13.14
C TYR A 339 -6.34 -5.08 -14.59
N THR A 340 -6.51 -6.18 -15.30
CA THR A 340 -7.22 -6.24 -16.59
C THR A 340 -8.62 -6.78 -16.38
N TYR A 341 -9.52 -6.48 -17.31
CA TYR A 341 -10.94 -6.79 -17.14
C TYR A 341 -11.60 -7.19 -18.46
N HIS A 342 -12.59 -8.07 -18.36
CA HIS A 342 -13.61 -8.30 -19.38
C HIS A 342 -14.98 -7.88 -18.85
N THR A 343 -15.99 -7.90 -19.71
CA THR A 343 -17.37 -7.52 -19.36
C THR A 343 -18.32 -8.68 -19.58
N GLU A 344 -19.17 -8.95 -18.60
CA GLU A 344 -20.25 -9.94 -18.67
C GLU A 344 -21.60 -9.31 -18.30
N PRO A 345 -22.72 -9.81 -18.83
CA PRO A 345 -24.04 -9.44 -18.32
C PRO A 345 -24.31 -10.13 -16.98
N ARG A 346 -24.90 -9.39 -16.03
CA ARG A 346 -25.53 -9.93 -14.82
C ARG A 346 -27.01 -9.66 -14.86
N CYS A 347 -27.80 -10.72 -14.81
CA CYS A 347 -29.25 -10.63 -14.81
C CYS A 347 -29.81 -10.82 -13.41
N THR A 348 -30.79 -10.00 -13.06
CA THR A 348 -31.49 -10.05 -11.77
C THR A 348 -32.95 -10.45 -11.99
N ASN A 349 -33.65 -10.83 -10.92
CA ASN A 349 -35.10 -11.04 -10.94
C ASN A 349 -35.86 -9.70 -10.99
N HIS A 350 -35.54 -8.84 -11.96
CA HIS A 350 -36.15 -7.51 -12.17
C HIS A 350 -36.13 -6.60 -10.94
N ILE A 351 -35.01 -6.54 -10.22
CA ILE A 351 -34.84 -5.57 -9.14
C ILE A 351 -34.52 -4.20 -9.76
N PHE A 352 -35.13 -3.14 -9.24
CA PHE A 352 -35.01 -1.76 -9.75
C PHE A 352 -35.22 -1.65 -11.26
N TRP A 353 -36.25 -2.28 -11.84
CA TRP A 353 -36.53 -2.27 -13.29
C TRP A 353 -35.41 -2.79 -14.22
N ILE A 354 -34.26 -3.23 -13.69
CA ILE A 354 -33.10 -3.70 -14.45
C ILE A 354 -33.16 -5.23 -14.54
N SER A 355 -33.45 -5.74 -15.74
CA SER A 355 -33.37 -7.18 -16.00
C SER A 355 -31.93 -7.66 -16.02
N CYS A 356 -31.04 -6.93 -16.70
CA CYS A 356 -29.62 -7.22 -16.76
C CYS A 356 -28.79 -5.94 -16.87
N TYR A 357 -27.57 -5.95 -16.33
CA TYR A 357 -26.59 -4.88 -16.44
C TYR A 357 -25.20 -5.45 -16.73
N PRO A 358 -24.27 -4.69 -17.35
CA PRO A 358 -22.91 -5.14 -17.54
C PRO A 358 -22.15 -5.09 -16.21
N VAL A 359 -21.28 -6.07 -15.97
CA VAL A 359 -20.27 -6.02 -14.91
C VAL A 359 -18.89 -6.22 -15.51
N ARG A 360 -17.89 -5.49 -15.01
CA ARG A 360 -16.49 -5.77 -15.29
C ARG A 360 -15.96 -6.75 -14.25
N ILE A 361 -15.23 -7.75 -14.72
CA ILE A 361 -14.66 -8.81 -13.90
C ILE A 361 -13.17 -8.83 -14.17
N VAL A 362 -12.38 -8.98 -13.10
CA VAL A 362 -10.92 -9.06 -13.22
C VAL A 362 -10.52 -10.32 -13.98
N ASP A 363 -9.62 -10.17 -14.95
CA ASP A 363 -9.02 -11.28 -15.72
C ASP A 363 -7.65 -11.66 -15.19
N ASP A 364 -6.79 -10.67 -14.99
CA ASP A 364 -5.40 -10.85 -14.63
C ASP A 364 -4.85 -9.61 -13.92
N VAL A 365 -3.69 -9.77 -13.30
CA VAL A 365 -2.90 -8.68 -12.74
C VAL A 365 -2.15 -7.94 -13.85
N ARG A 366 -1.97 -6.65 -13.65
CA ARG A 366 -1.27 -5.73 -14.55
C ARG A 366 -0.13 -5.04 -13.80
N ALA A 367 1.00 -4.89 -14.50
CA ALA A 367 2.08 -4.05 -14.00
C ALA A 367 1.74 -2.57 -14.13
N TYR A 368 1.82 -1.86 -13.00
CA TYR A 368 1.75 -0.42 -12.95
C TYR A 368 3.15 0.17 -13.10
N GLU A 369 3.36 0.92 -14.19
CA GLU A 369 4.60 1.67 -14.42
C GLU A 369 4.51 3.06 -13.77
N PHE A 370 5.48 3.40 -12.93
CA PHE A 370 5.48 4.71 -12.29
C PHE A 370 5.85 5.80 -13.30
N PRO A 371 5.03 6.85 -13.47
CA PRO A 371 5.37 7.99 -14.34
C PRO A 371 6.67 8.70 -13.92
N SER A 372 7.01 8.62 -12.63
CA SER A 372 8.28 9.01 -12.06
C SER A 372 8.74 7.93 -11.09
N PRO A 373 9.92 7.32 -11.29
CA PRO A 373 10.42 6.28 -10.41
C PRO A 373 10.49 6.70 -8.94
N VAL A 374 10.21 5.76 -8.05
CA VAL A 374 10.27 5.97 -6.60
C VAL A 374 11.70 5.75 -6.14
N VAL A 375 12.47 6.84 -6.09
CA VAL A 375 13.89 6.80 -5.69
C VAL A 375 14.03 6.37 -4.23
N ILE A 376 14.94 5.43 -4.00
CA ILE A 376 15.30 4.91 -2.67
C ILE A 376 16.59 5.58 -2.21
N ASP A 377 17.76 5.04 -2.57
CA ASP A 377 19.07 5.60 -2.23
C ASP A 377 20.21 5.00 -3.09
N THR A 378 21.44 5.48 -2.88
CA THR A 378 22.68 4.86 -3.40
C THR A 378 22.99 3.58 -2.62
N TRP A 379 23.43 2.51 -3.28
CA TRP A 379 23.84 1.29 -2.58
C TRP A 379 25.33 1.30 -2.20
N SER A 380 25.63 1.81 -1.00
CA SER A 380 26.95 1.67 -0.38
C SER A 380 27.08 0.31 0.28
N MET A 381 27.96 -0.57 -0.21
CA MET A 381 28.21 -1.86 0.43
C MET A 381 28.97 -1.72 1.75
N GLU A 382 29.71 -0.62 1.95
CA GLU A 382 30.38 -0.36 3.23
C GLU A 382 29.35 -0.01 4.30
N ASP A 383 28.34 0.78 3.96
CA ASP A 383 27.40 1.36 4.93
C ASP A 383 26.09 0.59 5.05
N ASN A 384 25.63 -0.04 3.96
CA ASN A 384 24.29 -0.63 3.85
C ASN A 384 24.28 -2.16 3.87
N GLY A 385 25.45 -2.80 3.70
CA GLY A 385 25.57 -4.24 3.57
C GLY A 385 25.14 -4.75 2.18
N ASN A 386 25.03 -6.08 2.06
CA ASN A 386 24.77 -6.76 0.80
C ASN A 386 23.29 -6.98 0.47
N ARG A 387 22.35 -6.53 1.30
CA ARG A 387 20.91 -6.77 1.08
C ARG A 387 20.06 -5.59 1.50
N TRP A 388 19.05 -5.32 0.68
CA TRP A 388 17.94 -4.43 1.01
C TRP A 388 16.66 -5.25 1.14
N PHE A 389 15.80 -4.84 2.07
CA PHE A 389 14.53 -5.47 2.34
C PHE A 389 13.42 -4.48 2.03
N PHE A 390 12.32 -4.97 1.46
CA PHE A 390 11.17 -4.17 1.07
C PHE A 390 9.93 -4.76 1.70
N LYS A 391 9.51 -4.17 2.83
CA LYS A 391 8.20 -4.49 3.39
C LYS A 391 7.14 -3.69 2.66
N VAL A 392 6.04 -4.34 2.29
CA VAL A 392 4.89 -3.72 1.63
C VAL A 392 3.65 -4.02 2.45
N GLU A 393 2.78 -3.03 2.62
CA GLU A 393 1.44 -3.19 3.17
C GLU A 393 0.44 -2.38 2.34
N GLU A 394 -0.81 -2.84 2.31
CA GLU A 394 -1.97 -2.00 2.00
C GLU A 394 -2.39 -1.35 3.32
N TYR A 395 -2.52 -0.01 3.32
CA TYR A 395 -2.72 0.76 4.53
C TYR A 395 -4.18 1.13 4.76
N ASP A 396 -4.73 0.63 5.87
CA ASP A 396 -6.05 1.01 6.36
C ASP A 396 -5.99 1.93 7.57
N LEU A 397 -6.83 2.96 7.61
CA LEU A 397 -6.89 3.88 8.74
C LEU A 397 -7.69 3.30 9.92
N THR A 398 -7.00 2.55 10.79
CA THR A 398 -7.56 2.04 12.05
C THR A 398 -6.69 2.42 13.27
N GLU A 399 -6.59 1.56 14.28
CA GLU A 399 -5.80 1.83 15.49
C GLU A 399 -4.30 1.75 15.19
N GLU A 400 -3.55 2.81 15.51
CA GLU A 400 -2.10 2.86 15.32
C GLU A 400 -1.38 1.84 16.21
N VAL A 401 -0.44 1.10 15.63
CA VAL A 401 0.40 0.11 16.32
C VAL A 401 1.86 0.27 15.89
N GLU A 402 2.77 0.10 16.84
CA GLU A 402 4.21 0.03 16.56
C GLU A 402 4.61 -1.43 16.27
N ARG A 403 5.35 -1.65 15.19
CA ARG A 403 5.84 -2.96 14.76
C ARG A 403 7.36 -2.93 14.66
N THR A 404 7.96 -4.11 14.79
CA THR A 404 9.41 -4.29 14.71
C THR A 404 9.78 -5.42 13.76
N GLU A 405 10.82 -5.19 12.96
CA GLU A 405 11.37 -6.16 12.01
C GLU A 405 12.88 -6.29 12.22
N VAL A 406 13.41 -7.50 12.26
CA VAL A 406 14.85 -7.72 12.45
C VAL A 406 15.46 -8.20 11.15
N MET A 407 16.37 -7.40 10.59
CA MET A 407 17.01 -7.70 9.31
C MET A 407 18.50 -7.95 9.51
N THR A 408 19.04 -8.89 8.74
CA THR A 408 20.44 -9.31 8.82
C THR A 408 21.13 -9.17 7.46
N SER A 409 22.31 -8.56 7.43
CA SER A 409 23.12 -8.42 6.22
C SER A 409 24.60 -8.74 6.47
N GLU A 410 25.28 -9.14 5.40
CA GLU A 410 26.73 -9.32 5.39
C GLU A 410 27.42 -8.05 4.92
N PHE A 411 28.50 -7.69 5.60
CA PHE A 411 29.36 -6.56 5.28
C PHE A 411 30.74 -7.07 4.87
N SER A 412 31.27 -6.50 3.79
CA SER A 412 32.64 -6.77 3.35
C SER A 412 33.64 -5.88 4.10
N THR A 413 34.80 -6.44 4.44
CA THR A 413 35.95 -5.68 4.98
C THR A 413 36.87 -5.16 3.89
N ASN A 414 36.59 -5.43 2.61
CA ASN A 414 37.46 -5.11 1.48
C ASN A 414 37.32 -3.65 1.02
N PHE A 415 37.56 -2.70 1.93
CA PHE A 415 37.60 -1.27 1.66
C PHE A 415 38.93 -0.69 2.15
N SER A 416 39.55 0.19 1.37
CA SER A 416 40.78 0.89 1.78
C SER A 416 40.80 2.32 1.30
N PHE A 417 41.63 3.16 1.92
CA PHE A 417 41.83 4.54 1.49
C PHE A 417 42.79 4.58 0.29
N SER A 418 42.34 5.17 -0.82
CA SER A 418 43.19 5.43 -1.98
C SER A 418 43.81 6.82 -1.86
N VAL A 419 45.11 6.88 -1.60
CA VAL A 419 45.85 8.16 -1.54
C VAL A 419 45.75 8.93 -2.87
N ALA A 420 45.73 8.22 -4.00
CA ALA A 420 45.65 8.83 -5.32
C ALA A 420 44.30 9.52 -5.61
N LEU A 421 43.20 9.00 -5.05
CA LEU A 421 41.85 9.55 -5.22
C LEU A 421 41.42 10.43 -4.04
N GLY A 422 42.11 10.35 -2.91
CA GLY A 422 41.75 11.08 -1.69
C GLY A 422 40.50 10.56 -1.01
N GLU A 423 40.04 9.35 -1.35
CA GLU A 423 38.78 8.76 -0.85
C GLU A 423 38.90 7.25 -0.64
N LYS A 424 37.91 6.66 0.05
CA LYS A 424 37.83 5.21 0.22
C LYS A 424 37.37 4.54 -1.06
N VAL A 425 37.96 3.40 -1.35
CA VAL A 425 37.63 2.56 -2.50
C VAL A 425 37.25 1.17 -2.05
N LYS A 426 36.31 0.57 -2.78
CA LYS A 426 36.06 -0.87 -2.69
C LYS A 426 37.19 -1.63 -3.38
N LEU A 427 37.62 -2.73 -2.77
CA LEU A 427 38.64 -3.64 -3.30
C LEU A 427 38.00 -4.95 -3.74
N GLY A 428 38.20 -5.30 -5.01
CA GLY A 428 37.77 -6.53 -5.63
C GLY A 428 36.28 -6.60 -6.00
N PRO A 429 35.91 -7.55 -6.87
CA PRO A 429 34.52 -7.82 -7.23
C PRO A 429 33.79 -8.51 -6.07
N SER A 430 32.46 -8.52 -6.12
CA SER A 430 31.56 -9.18 -5.19
C SER A 430 31.76 -8.72 -3.73
N LEU A 431 31.40 -9.55 -2.74
CA LEU A 431 31.78 -9.32 -1.34
C LEU A 431 33.28 -9.53 -1.09
N GLY A 432 34.02 -10.03 -2.08
CA GLY A 432 35.45 -10.31 -2.05
C GLY A 432 35.81 -11.57 -1.25
N PHE A 433 37.11 -11.90 -1.21
CA PHE A 433 37.64 -13.10 -0.54
C PHE A 433 38.03 -12.89 0.93
N GLY A 434 37.94 -11.64 1.43
CA GLY A 434 38.27 -11.26 2.80
C GLY A 434 37.22 -11.65 3.85
N THR A 435 37.50 -11.32 5.12
CA THR A 435 36.60 -11.59 6.24
C THR A 435 35.27 -10.84 6.06
N LYS A 436 34.17 -11.56 6.20
CA LYS A 436 32.82 -10.98 6.25
C LYS A 436 32.42 -10.77 7.71
N SER A 437 31.69 -9.70 7.98
CA SER A 437 30.98 -9.54 9.25
C SER A 437 29.49 -9.54 9.00
N THR A 438 28.74 -10.24 9.85
CA THR A 438 27.28 -10.22 9.83
C THR A 438 26.79 -9.19 10.84
N GLN A 439 25.80 -8.40 10.45
CA GLN A 439 25.17 -7.46 11.36
C GLN A 439 23.64 -7.53 11.27
N GLN A 440 23.01 -7.36 12.42
CA GLN A 440 21.57 -7.26 12.57
C GLN A 440 21.18 -5.81 12.90
N THR A 441 20.08 -5.36 12.30
CA THR A 441 19.44 -4.08 12.63
C THR A 441 17.96 -4.34 12.87
N THR A 442 17.45 -3.84 14.00
CA THR A 442 16.03 -3.81 14.32
C THR A 442 15.39 -2.56 13.74
N PHE A 443 14.39 -2.73 12.88
CA PHE A 443 13.60 -1.66 12.32
C PHE A 443 12.33 -1.47 13.12
N LYS A 444 12.05 -0.22 13.53
CA LYS A 444 10.79 0.16 14.19
C LYS A 444 9.99 1.08 13.29
N TYR A 445 8.74 0.74 13.03
CA TYR A 445 7.83 1.54 12.21
C TYR A 445 6.41 1.50 12.77
N LYS A 446 5.61 2.47 12.35
CA LYS A 446 4.21 2.63 12.77
C LYS A 446 3.29 2.26 11.61
N THR A 447 2.30 1.44 11.90
CA THR A 447 1.23 1.03 10.99
C THR A 447 -0.08 0.97 11.77
N THR A 448 -1.12 0.32 11.24
CA THR A 448 -2.39 0.12 11.94
C THR A 448 -2.73 -1.35 12.08
N THR A 449 -3.70 -1.67 12.95
CA THR A 449 -4.18 -3.04 13.15
C THR A 449 -5.03 -3.57 11.99
N GLY A 450 -5.48 -2.69 11.09
CA GLY A 450 -6.29 -3.03 9.92
C GLY A 450 -5.47 -3.24 8.65
N SER A 451 -4.25 -2.69 8.57
CA SER A 451 -3.42 -2.78 7.36
C SER A 451 -3.10 -4.22 6.98
N ASP A 452 -3.25 -4.55 5.70
CA ASP A 452 -2.91 -5.86 5.16
C ASP A 452 -1.40 -5.97 4.87
N GLU A 453 -0.73 -6.91 5.54
CA GLU A 453 0.70 -7.16 5.31
C GLU A 453 0.91 -7.93 3.99
N LEU A 454 1.56 -7.28 3.03
CA LEU A 454 1.86 -7.85 1.71
C LEU A 454 3.27 -8.47 1.64
N GLY A 455 3.87 -8.73 2.81
CA GLY A 455 5.13 -9.45 2.95
C GLY A 455 6.39 -8.59 2.82
N VAL A 456 7.54 -9.28 2.83
CA VAL A 456 8.87 -8.68 2.77
C VAL A 456 9.68 -9.31 1.64
N GLY A 457 10.07 -8.49 0.68
CA GLY A 457 10.94 -8.88 -0.42
C GLY A 457 12.40 -8.56 -0.12
N ILE A 458 13.31 -9.33 -0.72
CA ILE A 458 14.76 -9.16 -0.53
C ILE A 458 15.42 -8.88 -1.87
N LEU A 459 16.10 -7.75 -1.98
CA LEU A 459 17.05 -7.48 -3.06
C LEU A 459 18.46 -7.69 -2.53
N ARG A 460 19.24 -8.52 -3.20
CA ARG A 460 20.64 -8.75 -2.86
C ARG A 460 21.53 -7.99 -3.82
N TYR A 461 22.70 -7.62 -3.34
CA TYR A 461 23.65 -6.85 -4.14
C TYR A 461 24.12 -7.65 -5.37
N GLU A 462 24.19 -8.98 -5.23
CA GLU A 462 24.49 -9.92 -6.31
C GLU A 462 23.37 -10.13 -7.33
N ASP A 463 22.12 -9.78 -7.00
CA ASP A 463 21.01 -9.95 -7.93
C ASP A 463 21.23 -9.04 -9.16
N PRO A 464 20.95 -9.52 -10.38
CA PRO A 464 21.16 -8.72 -11.59
C PRO A 464 20.27 -7.46 -11.56
N VAL A 465 20.70 -6.37 -12.20
CA VAL A 465 19.83 -5.21 -12.46
C VAL A 465 19.01 -5.49 -13.72
N ILE A 466 19.70 -5.82 -14.82
CA ILE A 466 19.09 -6.31 -16.06
C ILE A 466 19.21 -7.83 -16.10
N THR A 467 18.10 -8.53 -16.31
CA THR A 467 18.05 -9.99 -16.41
C THR A 467 18.21 -10.48 -17.85
N SER A 468 17.69 -9.73 -18.81
CA SER A 468 17.79 -10.05 -20.25
C SER A 468 17.59 -8.81 -21.11
N ARG A 469 18.09 -8.86 -22.35
CA ARG A 469 17.84 -7.83 -23.37
C ARG A 469 17.40 -8.47 -24.67
N PHE A 470 16.47 -7.84 -25.38
CA PHE A 470 15.93 -8.33 -26.63
C PHE A 470 15.61 -7.19 -27.59
N SER A 471 15.76 -7.46 -28.90
CA SER A 471 15.42 -6.50 -29.95
C SER A 471 13.98 -6.69 -30.38
N LEU A 472 13.23 -5.60 -30.53
CA LEU A 472 11.89 -5.68 -31.10
C LEU A 472 11.98 -6.00 -32.61
N PRO A 473 11.25 -7.01 -33.11
CA PRO A 473 11.29 -7.39 -34.53
C PRO A 473 11.03 -6.20 -35.45
N GLY A 474 11.90 -6.00 -36.45
CA GLY A 474 11.75 -4.92 -37.43
C GLY A 474 12.14 -3.52 -36.93
N THR A 475 12.74 -3.40 -35.74
CA THR A 475 13.23 -2.13 -35.20
C THR A 475 14.67 -2.23 -34.70
N THR A 476 15.33 -1.09 -34.50
CA THR A 476 16.62 -0.99 -33.79
C THR A 476 16.44 -0.86 -32.27
N THR A 477 15.21 -0.92 -31.76
CA THR A 477 14.89 -0.76 -30.34
C THR A 477 15.26 -2.02 -29.56
N ILE A 478 16.05 -1.84 -28.49
CA ILE A 478 16.47 -2.94 -27.61
C ILE A 478 15.86 -2.72 -26.23
N LEU A 479 14.90 -3.57 -25.85
CA LEU A 479 14.30 -3.57 -24.52
C LEU A 479 15.13 -4.44 -23.57
N GLY A 480 14.98 -4.18 -22.27
CA GLY A 480 15.58 -4.96 -21.20
C GLY A 480 14.55 -5.35 -20.16
N ASN A 481 14.58 -6.60 -19.71
CA ASN A 481 13.86 -7.01 -18.52
C ASN A 481 14.73 -6.71 -17.30
N THR A 482 14.11 -6.17 -16.27
CA THR A 482 14.77 -5.84 -15.00
C THR A 482 14.45 -6.90 -13.95
N TYR A 483 15.24 -6.94 -12.90
CA TYR A 483 14.98 -7.85 -11.80
C TYR A 483 13.80 -7.37 -10.96
N GLU A 484 12.91 -8.31 -10.61
CA GLU A 484 11.77 -8.05 -9.76
C GLU A 484 12.00 -8.66 -8.37
N VAL A 485 11.83 -7.85 -7.35
CA VAL A 485 11.78 -8.31 -5.96
C VAL A 485 10.35 -8.74 -5.67
N THR A 486 10.16 -10.03 -5.35
CA THR A 486 8.87 -10.53 -4.87
C THR A 486 8.80 -10.44 -3.34
N THR A 487 7.66 -10.00 -2.83
CA THR A 487 7.32 -10.07 -1.40
C THR A 487 6.49 -11.31 -1.05
N GLY A 488 6.12 -12.11 -2.05
CA GLY A 488 5.14 -13.19 -1.96
C GLY A 488 3.72 -12.77 -2.35
N ALA A 489 3.36 -11.49 -2.16
CA ALA A 489 2.07 -10.92 -2.58
C ALA A 489 2.20 -9.84 -3.65
N THR A 490 3.36 -9.19 -3.74
CA THR A 490 3.66 -8.13 -4.71
C THR A 490 5.00 -8.38 -5.41
N ARG A 491 5.19 -7.73 -6.55
CA ARG A 491 6.47 -7.60 -7.23
C ARG A 491 6.84 -6.14 -7.44
N LEU A 492 8.07 -5.82 -7.11
CA LEU A 492 8.68 -4.52 -7.29
C LEU A 492 9.78 -4.64 -8.35
N SER A 493 9.63 -3.95 -9.48
CA SER A 493 10.74 -3.79 -10.42
C SER A 493 11.68 -2.72 -9.88
N ILE A 494 12.94 -3.09 -9.63
CA ILE A 494 13.95 -2.20 -9.04
C ILE A 494 15.08 -1.99 -10.02
N GLU A 495 15.27 -0.73 -10.41
CA GLU A 495 16.27 -0.31 -11.37
C GLU A 495 17.32 0.60 -10.72
N THR A 496 18.57 0.44 -11.16
CA THR A 496 19.62 1.39 -10.85
C THR A 496 19.57 2.56 -11.83
N MET A 497 19.29 3.76 -11.34
CA MET A 497 19.12 4.96 -12.14
C MET A 497 20.17 6.02 -11.83
N ARG A 498 20.62 6.75 -12.84
CA ARG A 498 21.52 7.90 -12.65
C ARG A 498 20.73 9.15 -12.28
N SER A 499 20.95 9.63 -11.06
CA SER A 499 20.54 10.96 -10.61
C SER A 499 21.48 12.04 -11.19
N ASN A 500 20.89 13.18 -11.56
CA ASN A 500 21.61 14.35 -12.09
C ASN A 500 22.38 15.13 -11.03
#